data_AF-A0A4Z1GTA1-F1
#
_entry.id   AF-A0A4Z1GTA1-F1
#
_cell.length_a   1.000
_cell.length_b   1.000
_cell.length_c   1.000
_cell.angle_alpha   90.00
_cell.angle_beta   90.00
_cell.angle_gamma   90.00
#
_symmetry.space_group_name_H-M   'P 1'
#
loop_
_entity.id
_entity.type
_entity.pdbx_description
1 polymer ?
#
loop_
_entity_poly.entity_id
_entity_poly.type
_entity_poly.pdbx_seq_one_letter_code
_entity_poly.pdbx_strand_id
1 'polypeptide(L)'
;MSAAQTKAEGIIDGNAVAVFSKSYCPYCNATKKLLTDLKANFYSIELDQVDDGAAIQSYLADKTGQSSVPNIFIGQKHIGGNSDLQAKNKKDLESQLKVLNAIAA
;
A
#
# COMPACT_ATOMS: atom_id res chain seq x y z
N MET A 1 14.99 2.48 -15.62
CA MET A 1 13.97 2.92 -14.65
C MET A 1 14.48 4.20 -14.00
N SER A 2 13.61 5.19 -13.72
CA SER A 2 14.00 6.36 -12.91
C SER A 2 14.27 5.96 -11.45
N ALA A 3 14.89 6.85 -10.67
CA ALA A 3 15.11 6.60 -9.24
C ALA A 3 13.79 6.37 -8.48
N ALA A 4 12.77 7.17 -8.78
CA ALA A 4 11.43 7.04 -8.18
C ALA A 4 10.74 5.71 -8.56
N GLN A 5 10.89 5.26 -9.82
CA GLN A 5 10.40 3.95 -10.26
C GLN A 5 11.06 2.83 -9.47
N THR A 6 12.39 2.86 -9.39
CA THR A 6 13.19 1.84 -8.69
C THR A 6 12.81 1.78 -7.20
N LYS A 7 12.60 2.95 -6.57
CA LYS A 7 12.17 3.03 -5.18
C LYS A 7 10.76 2.48 -4.97
N ALA A 8 9.81 2.83 -5.84
CA ALA A 8 8.45 2.32 -5.77
C ALA A 8 8.39 0.80 -5.95
N GLU A 9 9.08 0.25 -6.95
CA GLU A 9 9.18 -1.21 -7.14
C GLU A 9 9.87 -1.87 -5.96
N GLY A 10 10.97 -1.32 -5.44
CA GLY A 10 11.65 -1.86 -4.27
C GLY A 10 10.76 -1.90 -3.02
N ILE A 11 9.86 -0.92 -2.85
CA ILE A 11 8.87 -0.92 -1.77
C ILE A 11 7.82 -2.02 -2.00
N ILE A 12 7.32 -2.18 -3.22
CA ILE A 12 6.30 -3.19 -3.57
C ILE A 12 6.87 -4.61 -3.44
N ASP A 13 8.10 -4.82 -3.88
CA ASP A 13 8.75 -6.14 -3.91
C ASP A 13 9.29 -6.53 -2.53
N GLY A 14 9.78 -5.55 -1.76
CA GLY A 14 10.39 -5.76 -0.45
C GLY A 14 9.40 -5.90 0.70
N ASN A 15 8.11 -5.65 0.49
CA ASN A 15 7.11 -5.67 1.56
C ASN A 15 5.90 -6.51 1.18
N ALA A 16 5.48 -7.40 2.09
CA ALA A 16 4.26 -8.19 1.93
C ALA A 16 3.02 -7.31 1.78
N VAL A 17 2.99 -6.16 2.46
CA VAL A 17 1.97 -5.13 2.33
C VAL A 17 2.65 -3.77 2.22
N ALA A 18 2.36 -3.06 1.13
CA ALA A 18 2.87 -1.71 0.88
C ALA A 18 1.70 -0.73 0.74
N VAL A 19 1.78 0.41 1.42
CA VAL A 19 0.76 1.46 1.42
C VAL A 19 1.41 2.78 1.05
N PHE A 20 1.14 3.25 -0.16
CA PHE A 20 1.52 4.59 -0.58
C PHE A 20 0.46 5.58 -0.09
N SER A 21 0.89 6.57 0.69
CA SER A 21 0.04 7.34 1.58
C SER A 21 0.33 8.83 1.50
N LYS A 22 -0.51 9.64 2.16
CA LYS A 22 -0.20 11.02 2.50
C LYS A 22 -0.62 11.30 3.93
N SER A 23 0.17 12.10 4.65
CA SER A 23 0.05 12.29 6.10
C SER A 23 -1.29 12.89 6.52
N TYR A 24 -1.86 13.74 5.66
CA TYR A 24 -3.14 14.42 5.89
C TYR A 24 -4.36 13.62 5.42
N CYS A 25 -4.18 12.46 4.78
CA CYS A 25 -5.27 11.74 4.13
C CYS A 25 -6.08 10.87 5.12
N PRO A 26 -7.38 11.14 5.33
CA PRO A 26 -8.19 10.34 6.26
C PRO A 26 -8.39 8.88 5.79
N TYR A 27 -8.49 8.65 4.49
CA TYR A 27 -8.62 7.30 3.92
C TYR A 27 -7.34 6.47 4.11
N CYS A 28 -6.18 7.11 4.07
CA CYS A 28 -4.92 6.47 4.42
C CYS A 28 -4.89 6.02 5.87
N ASN A 29 -5.36 6.87 6.79
CA ASN A 29 -5.43 6.53 8.21
C ASN A 29 -6.39 5.37 8.45
N ALA A 30 -7.53 5.33 7.77
CA ALA A 30 -8.46 4.21 7.84
C ALA A 30 -7.85 2.89 7.31
N THR A 31 -7.11 2.94 6.20
CA THR A 31 -6.38 1.80 5.65
C THR A 31 -5.33 1.27 6.62
N LYS A 32 -4.48 2.14 7.18
CA LYS A 32 -3.46 1.77 8.18
C LYS A 32 -4.11 1.18 9.42
N LYS A 33 -5.21 1.78 9.89
CA LYS A 33 -5.95 1.28 11.05
C LYS A 33 -6.47 -0.15 10.82
N LEU A 34 -7.08 -0.42 9.66
CA LEU A 34 -7.56 -1.76 9.34
C LEU A 34 -6.42 -2.79 9.36
N LEU A 35 -5.29 -2.48 8.73
CA LEU A 35 -4.11 -3.35 8.73
C LEU A 35 -3.55 -3.57 10.14
N THR A 36 -3.48 -2.53 10.95
CA THR A 36 -3.08 -2.62 12.36
C THR A 36 -4.06 -3.46 13.20
N ASP A 37 -5.37 -3.30 12.99
CA ASP A 37 -6.40 -4.09 13.69
C ASP A 37 -6.29 -5.59 13.34
N LEU A 38 -5.85 -5.91 12.12
CA LEU A 38 -5.52 -7.26 11.65
C LEU A 38 -4.14 -7.74 12.15
N LYS A 39 -3.40 -6.89 12.87
CA LYS A 39 -2.00 -7.11 13.31
C LYS A 39 -1.04 -7.36 12.15
N ALA A 40 -1.34 -6.80 10.98
CA ALA A 40 -0.51 -6.93 9.79
C ALA A 40 0.74 -6.07 9.90
N ASN A 41 1.88 -6.66 9.56
CA ASN A 41 3.10 -5.95 9.28
C ASN A 41 2.99 -5.35 7.88
N PHE A 42 3.03 -4.03 7.79
CA PHE A 42 2.95 -3.30 6.53
C PHE A 42 3.96 -2.16 6.51
N TYR A 43 4.42 -1.83 5.32
CA TYR A 43 5.22 -0.63 5.09
C TYR A 43 4.33 0.47 4.53
N SER A 44 4.44 1.67 5.08
CA SER A 44 3.77 2.85 4.54
C SER A 44 4.75 3.99 4.30
N ILE A 45 4.59 4.67 3.18
CA ILE A 45 5.36 5.88 2.83
C ILE A 45 4.43 7.06 2.64
N GLU A 46 4.73 8.19 3.29
CA GLU A 46 4.01 9.45 3.11
C GLU A 46 4.62 10.22 1.93
N LEU A 47 3.94 10.22 0.79
CA LEU A 47 4.42 10.86 -0.44
C LEU A 47 4.52 12.38 -0.33
N ASP A 48 3.80 12.99 0.61
CA ASP A 48 3.89 14.43 0.90
C ASP A 48 5.09 14.80 1.78
N GLN A 49 5.83 13.81 2.31
CA GLN A 49 6.95 14.03 3.23
C GLN A 49 8.31 13.58 2.65
N VAL A 50 8.35 13.18 1.38
CA VAL A 50 9.57 12.78 0.68
C VAL A 50 9.73 13.56 -0.61
N ASP A 51 10.96 13.98 -0.92
CA ASP A 51 11.25 14.86 -2.06
C ASP A 51 10.81 14.28 -3.41
N ASP A 52 10.93 12.97 -3.57
CA ASP A 52 10.56 12.23 -4.78
C ASP A 52 9.10 11.74 -4.79
N GLY A 53 8.29 12.15 -3.81
CA GLY A 53 6.95 11.62 -3.62
C GLY A 53 5.99 11.90 -4.78
N ALA A 54 6.09 13.07 -5.42
CA ALA A 54 5.33 13.38 -6.62
C ALA A 54 5.72 12.48 -7.82
N ALA A 55 7.02 12.19 -7.97
CA ALA A 55 7.51 11.30 -9.02
C ALA A 55 7.09 9.84 -8.78
N ILE A 56 7.11 9.38 -7.52
CA ILE A 56 6.57 8.08 -7.12
C ILE A 56 5.07 8.02 -7.42
N GLN A 57 4.30 9.04 -7.04
CA GLN A 57 2.86 9.10 -7.29
C GLN A 57 2.53 9.06 -8.80
N SER A 58 3.30 9.77 -9.62
CA SER A 58 3.17 9.72 -11.08
C SER A 58 3.43 8.32 -11.62
N TYR A 59 4.50 7.68 -11.14
CA TYR A 59 4.81 6.32 -11.56
C TYR A 59 3.71 5.32 -11.16
N LEU A 60 3.17 5.43 -9.94
CA LEU A 60 2.08 4.58 -9.49
C LEU A 60 0.84 4.78 -10.37
N ALA A 61 0.55 6.01 -10.79
CA ALA A 61 -0.54 6.30 -11.72
C ALA A 61 -0.31 5.61 -13.07
N ASP A 62 0.91 5.63 -13.61
CA ASP A 62 1.26 4.94 -14.86
C ASP A 62 1.16 3.41 -14.71
N LYS A 63 1.61 2.86 -13.57
CA LYS A 63 1.64 1.41 -13.32
C LYS A 63 0.25 0.84 -13.05
N THR A 64 -0.58 1.54 -12.29
CA THR A 64 -1.85 0.99 -11.77
C THR A 64 -3.09 1.67 -12.31
N GLY A 65 -2.94 2.78 -13.03
CA GLY A 65 -4.04 3.66 -13.42
C GLY A 65 -4.58 4.52 -12.28
N GLN A 66 -4.02 4.43 -11.07
CA GLN A 66 -4.52 5.14 -9.89
C GLN A 66 -3.53 6.20 -9.40
N SER A 67 -3.92 7.47 -9.55
CA SER A 67 -3.17 8.62 -9.02
C SER A 67 -3.58 9.01 -7.59
N SER A 68 -4.63 8.42 -7.03
CA SER A 68 -5.10 8.72 -5.67
C SER A 68 -4.36 7.91 -4.60
N VAL A 69 -4.26 8.49 -3.40
CA VAL A 69 -3.86 7.78 -2.19
C VAL A 69 -5.10 7.44 -1.35
N PRO A 70 -5.09 6.33 -0.57
CA PRO A 70 -4.02 5.34 -0.52
C PRO A 70 -3.95 4.51 -1.80
N ASN A 71 -2.74 4.13 -2.21
CA ASN A 71 -2.51 3.15 -3.29
C ASN A 71 -1.83 1.93 -2.65
N ILE A 72 -2.52 0.79 -2.67
CA ILE A 72 -2.24 -0.35 -1.78
C ILE A 72 -1.81 -1.56 -2.60
N PHE A 73 -0.76 -2.24 -2.13
CA PHE A 73 -0.28 -3.50 -2.67
C PHE A 73 -0.21 -4.57 -1.59
N ILE A 74 -0.62 -5.80 -1.93
CA ILE A 74 -0.49 -6.98 -1.07
C ILE A 74 0.11 -8.11 -1.91
N GLY A 75 1.26 -8.63 -1.48
CA GLY A 75 2.00 -9.66 -2.22
C GLY A 75 2.30 -9.24 -3.66
N GLN A 76 2.80 -8.02 -3.84
CA GLN A 76 3.09 -7.38 -5.13
C GLN A 76 1.87 -7.11 -6.03
N LYS A 77 0.66 -7.50 -5.62
CA LYS A 77 -0.57 -7.26 -6.38
C LYS A 77 -1.21 -5.94 -5.97
N HIS A 78 -1.55 -5.12 -6.95
CA HIS A 78 -2.30 -3.88 -6.72
C HIS A 78 -3.72 -4.21 -6.24
N ILE A 79 -4.10 -3.61 -5.11
CA ILE A 79 -5.40 -3.77 -4.49
C ILE A 79 -6.35 -2.64 -4.83
N GLY A 80 -5.82 -1.43 -5.05
CA GLY A 80 -6.60 -0.20 -5.23
C GLY A 80 -6.47 0.72 -4.02
N GLY A 81 -7.56 1.42 -3.71
CA GLY A 81 -7.64 2.37 -2.60
C GLY A 81 -8.29 1.81 -1.34
N ASN A 82 -8.65 2.72 -0.43
CA ASN A 82 -9.25 2.35 0.85
C ASN A 82 -10.59 1.60 0.65
N SER A 83 -11.42 2.05 -0.28
CA SER A 83 -12.70 1.39 -0.57
C SER A 83 -12.51 -0.05 -1.05
N ASP A 84 -11.54 -0.29 -1.92
CA ASP A 84 -11.24 -1.62 -2.44
C ASP A 84 -10.72 -2.56 -1.34
N LEU A 85 -9.87 -2.04 -0.45
CA LEU A 85 -9.40 -2.81 0.70
C LEU A 85 -10.55 -3.15 1.66
N GLN A 86 -11.41 -2.17 1.99
CA GLN A 86 -12.55 -2.36 2.90
C GLN A 86 -13.63 -3.28 2.31
N ALA A 87 -13.78 -3.31 0.99
CA ALA A 87 -14.71 -4.19 0.30
C ALA A 87 -14.29 -5.66 0.28
N LYS A 88 -13.01 -5.96 0.60
CA LYS A 88 -12.56 -7.36 0.68
C LYS A 88 -13.20 -8.08 1.86
N ASN A 89 -13.49 -9.37 1.65
CA ASN A 89 -13.88 -10.24 2.74
C ASN A 89 -12.73 -10.32 3.76
N LYS A 90 -13.04 -10.06 5.04
CA LYS A 90 -12.06 -10.04 6.13
C LYS A 90 -11.31 -11.37 6.28
N LYS A 91 -11.98 -12.52 6.15
CA LYS A 91 -11.35 -13.85 6.27
C LYS A 91 -10.40 -14.13 5.12
N ASP A 92 -10.78 -13.72 3.91
CA ASP A 92 -9.92 -13.89 2.73
C ASP A 92 -8.69 -12.99 2.81
N LEU A 93 -8.87 -11.74 3.27
CA LEU A 93 -7.78 -10.81 3.51
C LEU A 93 -6.83 -11.34 4.59
N GLU A 94 -7.33 -11.81 5.73
CA GLU A 94 -6.52 -12.45 6.77
C GLU A 94 -5.76 -13.66 6.24
N SER A 95 -6.41 -14.51 5.45
CA SER A 95 -5.78 -15.70 4.86
C SER A 95 -4.64 -15.31 3.91
N GLN A 96 -4.84 -14.30 3.07
CA GLN A 96 -3.80 -13.77 2.19
C GLN A 96 -2.62 -13.22 2.99
N LEU A 97 -2.89 -12.46 4.05
CA LEU A 97 -1.85 -11.90 4.92
C LEU A 97 -1.07 -13.01 5.66
N LYS A 98 -1.72 -14.10 6.08
CA LYS A 98 -1.02 -15.27 6.67
C LYS A 98 -0.09 -15.94 5.68
N VAL A 99 -0.56 -16.18 4.44
CA VAL A 99 0.25 -16.81 3.38
C VAL A 99 1.50 -15.98 3.09
N LEU A 100 1.42 -14.66 3.19
CA LEU A 100 2.53 -13.75 2.98
C LEU A 100 3.38 -13.51 4.25
N ASN A 101 3.12 -14.22 5.35
CA ASN A 101 3.75 -14.03 6.66
C ASN A 101 3.64 -12.56 7.16
N ALA A 102 2.61 -11.84 6.74
CA ALA A 102 2.36 -10.47 7.16
C ALA A 102 1.62 -10.40 8.51
N ILE A 103 0.91 -11.46 8.91
CA ILE A 103 0.31 -11.58 10.25
C ILE A 103 0.76 -12.89 10.90
N ALA A 104 0.89 -12.89 12.23
CA ALA A 104 1.18 -14.11 12.98
C ALA A 104 0.07 -15.15 12.73
N ALA A 105 0.48 -16.38 12.38
CA ALA A 105 -0.41 -17.48 12.06
C ALA A 105 -1.31 -17.87 13.24
#